data_AF-A0A7W0F153-F1
#
_entry.id   AF-A0A7W0F153-F1
#
_cell.length_a   1.000
_cell.length_b   1.000
_cell.length_c   1.000
_cell.angle_alpha   90.00
_cell.angle_beta   90.00
_cell.angle_gamma   90.00
#
_symmetry.space_group_name_H-M   'P 1'
#
loop_
_entity.id
_entity.type
_entity.pdbx_description
1 polymer ?
#
loop_
_entity_poly.entity_id
_entity_poly.type
_entity_poly.pdbx_seq_one_letter_code
_entity_poly.pdbx_strand_id
1 'polypeptide(L)'
;MKVVINMKKLFLKRIDDIGIIHVSSFLLLMLLMVCVLSCSGKKEETENYDTHASGPFYRFVPGSDGMLERAEKIELPSEMNAESILKVLGEDLAQTYFAENPSGEKTGIGFDILTISEIESAGRSYRVAVINMVDQKEDALHHFFQGSYGGQVTFYMIAATLMQAQNHPPLVDGMILQYNGEAFPKLDHINFQGIVVPGTVSAMAKSTIYRSFENP
;
A
#
# COMPACT_ATOMS: atom_id res chain seq x y z
N MET A 1 -36.83 43.85 -54.30
CA MET A 1 -36.94 43.41 -52.89
C MET A 1 -36.79 41.87 -52.89
N LYS A 2 -35.64 41.18 -52.96
CA LYS A 2 -34.27 41.31 -52.41
C LYS A 2 -34.10 41.09 -50.89
N VAL A 3 -34.88 40.19 -50.26
CA VAL A 3 -34.54 39.56 -48.96
C VAL A 3 -35.18 38.16 -48.85
N VAL A 4 -34.73 37.14 -49.59
CA VAL A 4 -35.15 35.72 -49.33
C VAL A 4 -34.03 34.69 -49.61
N ILE A 5 -32.95 35.04 -50.31
CA ILE A 5 -31.99 34.04 -50.80
C ILE A 5 -30.91 33.64 -49.76
N ASN A 6 -30.80 34.30 -48.60
CA ASN A 6 -29.69 34.06 -47.67
C ASN A 6 -30.00 33.20 -46.41
N MET A 7 -31.17 32.57 -46.30
CA MET A 7 -31.46 31.65 -45.17
C MET A 7 -31.31 30.17 -45.53
N LYS A 8 -31.37 29.77 -46.82
CA LYS A 8 -31.23 28.35 -47.20
C LYS A 8 -29.79 27.82 -47.04
N LYS A 9 -28.76 28.66 -47.22
CA LYS A 9 -27.36 28.25 -47.02
C LYS A 9 -26.95 28.15 -45.54
N LEU A 10 -27.66 28.81 -44.63
CA LEU A 10 -27.37 28.73 -43.18
C LEU A 10 -28.05 27.52 -42.52
N PHE A 11 -29.15 27.02 -43.10
CA PHE A 11 -29.88 25.87 -42.53
C PHE A 11 -29.31 24.52 -42.96
N LEU A 12 -28.76 24.42 -44.18
CA LEU A 12 -28.16 23.17 -44.68
C LEU A 12 -26.78 22.86 -44.09
N LYS A 13 -26.05 23.85 -43.56
CA LYS A 13 -24.77 23.60 -42.87
C LYS A 13 -24.94 23.07 -41.44
N ARG A 14 -26.16 23.10 -40.89
CA ARG A 14 -26.44 22.65 -39.51
C ARG A 14 -27.01 21.23 -39.43
N ILE A 15 -27.32 20.61 -40.57
CA ILE A 15 -27.89 19.25 -40.63
C ILE A 15 -26.79 18.19 -40.72
N ASP A 16 -25.62 18.52 -41.27
CA ASP A 16 -24.48 17.60 -41.30
C ASP A 16 -23.80 17.42 -39.93
N ASP A 17 -23.94 18.39 -39.01
CA ASP A 17 -23.40 18.30 -37.63
C ASP A 17 -24.31 17.51 -36.67
N ILE A 18 -25.58 17.30 -37.01
CA ILE A 18 -26.55 16.60 -36.14
C ILE A 18 -26.54 15.09 -36.40
N GLY A 19 -26.21 14.65 -37.62
CA GLY A 19 -26.12 13.23 -37.98
C GLY A 19 -24.95 12.47 -37.35
N ILE A 20 -23.87 13.16 -36.99
CA ILE A 20 -22.66 12.53 -36.42
C ILE A 20 -22.81 12.29 -34.90
N ILE A 21 -23.61 13.12 -34.21
CA ILE A 21 -23.77 13.06 -32.74
C ILE A 21 -24.71 11.92 -32.31
N HIS A 22 -25.68 11.54 -33.15
CA HIS A 22 -26.60 10.44 -32.82
C HIS A 22 -26.01 9.05 -33.04
N VAL A 23 -25.12 8.87 -34.03
CA VAL A 23 -24.47 7.57 -34.26
C VAL A 23 -23.44 7.27 -33.16
N SER A 24 -22.74 8.28 -32.64
CA SER A 24 -21.78 8.09 -31.54
C SER A 24 -22.47 7.75 -30.21
N SER A 25 -23.62 8.37 -29.93
CA SER A 25 -24.38 8.12 -28.70
C SER A 25 -24.99 6.71 -28.68
N PHE A 26 -25.43 6.20 -29.83
CA PHE A 26 -25.98 4.84 -29.93
C PHE A 26 -24.90 3.76 -29.82
N LEU A 27 -23.70 4.02 -30.36
CA LEU A 27 -22.56 3.12 -30.23
C LEU A 27 -22.06 3.05 -28.77
N LEU A 28 -22.05 4.19 -28.06
CA LEU A 28 -21.68 4.27 -26.65
C LEU A 28 -22.68 3.51 -25.75
N LEU A 29 -23.97 3.60 -26.05
CA LEU A 29 -25.03 2.89 -25.32
C LEU A 29 -24.97 1.38 -25.55
N MET A 30 -24.67 0.95 -26.78
CA MET A 30 -24.42 -0.46 -27.09
C MET A 30 -23.15 -0.99 -26.40
N LEU A 31 -22.07 -0.20 -26.34
CA LEU A 31 -20.84 -0.58 -25.65
C LEU A 31 -21.07 -0.72 -24.13
N LEU A 32 -21.82 0.21 -23.53
CA LEU A 32 -22.23 0.14 -22.13
C LEU A 32 -23.12 -1.09 -21.86
N MET A 33 -24.05 -1.43 -22.76
CA MET A 33 -24.88 -2.63 -22.62
C MET A 33 -24.08 -3.93 -22.70
N VAL A 34 -23.07 -4.00 -23.59
CA VAL A 34 -22.16 -5.16 -23.70
C VAL A 34 -21.29 -5.28 -22.43
N CYS A 35 -20.83 -4.16 -21.85
CA CYS A 35 -20.11 -4.17 -20.57
C CYS A 35 -21.00 -4.65 -19.41
N VAL A 36 -22.27 -4.23 -19.35
CA VAL A 36 -23.20 -4.64 -18.28
C VAL A 36 -23.60 -6.12 -18.41
N LEU A 37 -23.71 -6.65 -19.64
CA LEU A 37 -24.03 -8.06 -19.87
C LEU A 37 -22.82 -9.00 -19.70
N SER A 38 -21.58 -8.51 -19.88
CA SER A 38 -20.35 -9.28 -19.59
C SER A 38 -19.99 -9.36 -18.11
N CYS A 39 -20.67 -8.63 -17.22
CA CYS A 39 -20.49 -8.74 -15.76
C CYS A 39 -21.27 -9.89 -15.12
N SER A 40 -21.93 -10.77 -15.89
CA SER A 40 -22.43 -12.06 -15.38
C SER A 40 -21.28 -13.08 -15.28
N GLY A 41 -20.22 -12.70 -14.58
CA GLY A 41 -19.12 -13.57 -14.19
C GLY A 41 -19.62 -14.59 -13.17
N LYS A 42 -19.20 -15.84 -13.37
CA LYS A 42 -19.50 -16.99 -12.53
C LYS A 42 -19.35 -16.64 -11.05
N LYS A 43 -20.27 -17.13 -10.20
CA LYS A 43 -20.04 -17.21 -8.75
C LYS A 43 -18.81 -18.11 -8.53
N GLU A 44 -17.63 -17.50 -8.43
CA GLU A 44 -16.50 -18.14 -7.78
C GLU A 44 -16.91 -18.41 -6.34
N GLU A 45 -16.61 -19.62 -5.88
CA GLU A 45 -16.71 -19.98 -4.47
C GLU A 45 -15.83 -18.99 -3.70
N THR A 46 -16.47 -18.09 -2.95
CA THR A 46 -15.81 -17.21 -2.00
C THR A 46 -15.16 -18.10 -0.94
N GLU A 47 -13.86 -18.35 -1.06
CA GLU A 47 -13.05 -18.77 0.07
C GLU A 47 -13.27 -17.75 1.18
N ASN A 48 -13.77 -18.21 2.32
CA ASN A 48 -13.96 -17.39 3.51
C ASN A 48 -12.56 -17.09 4.06
N TYR A 49 -11.95 -16.00 3.57
CA TYR A 49 -10.70 -15.48 4.12
C TYR A 49 -10.98 -15.04 5.55
N ASP A 50 -10.57 -15.92 6.48
CA ASP A 50 -10.73 -15.76 7.92
C ASP A 50 -10.29 -14.35 8.36
N THR A 51 -11.10 -13.72 9.22
CA THR A 51 -10.83 -12.39 9.78
C THR A 51 -9.55 -12.34 10.63
N HIS A 52 -8.99 -13.51 10.95
CA HIS A 52 -7.73 -13.65 11.65
C HIS A 52 -6.53 -13.54 10.70
N ALA A 53 -5.60 -12.63 11.02
CA ALA A 53 -4.30 -12.59 10.35
C ALA A 53 -3.55 -13.91 10.65
N SER A 54 -3.45 -14.77 9.65
CA SER A 54 -2.79 -16.07 9.76
C SER A 54 -1.51 -16.09 8.93
N GLY A 55 -0.46 -16.72 9.45
CA GLY A 55 0.81 -16.92 8.77
C GLY A 55 2.01 -16.80 9.72
N PRO A 56 3.19 -17.24 9.27
CA PRO A 56 4.41 -16.91 9.98
C PRO A 56 4.66 -15.40 9.94
N PHE A 57 5.10 -14.86 11.06
CA PHE A 57 5.50 -13.46 11.18
C PHE A 57 7.01 -13.39 11.21
N TYR A 58 7.57 -12.35 10.61
CA TYR A 58 9.02 -12.20 10.50
C TYR A 58 9.48 -10.82 10.96
N ARG A 59 10.59 -10.83 11.68
CA ARG A 59 11.48 -9.69 11.86
C ARG A 59 12.48 -9.70 10.72
N PHE A 60 12.82 -8.53 10.19
CA PHE A 60 13.89 -8.39 9.21
C PHE A 60 15.11 -7.71 9.83
N VAL A 61 16.27 -7.97 9.24
CA VAL A 61 17.56 -7.38 9.62
C VAL A 61 18.07 -6.53 8.46
N PRO A 62 18.53 -5.29 8.70
CA PRO A 62 19.05 -4.43 7.65
C PRO A 62 20.37 -4.98 7.09
N GLY A 63 20.53 -4.95 5.78
CA GLY A 63 21.75 -5.35 5.09
C GLY A 63 22.63 -4.17 4.72
N SER A 64 23.94 -4.44 4.58
CA SER A 64 24.94 -3.43 4.21
C SER A 64 24.80 -2.87 2.77
N ASP A 65 23.87 -3.40 1.97
CA ASP A 65 23.62 -3.04 0.57
C ASP A 65 22.37 -2.16 0.36
N GLY A 66 21.67 -1.81 1.44
CA GLY A 66 20.49 -0.95 1.40
C GLY A 66 19.19 -1.75 1.30
N MET A 67 19.30 -3.08 1.44
CA MET A 67 18.22 -4.04 1.36
C MET A 67 18.07 -4.81 2.68
N LEU A 68 17.17 -5.79 2.70
CA LEU A 68 17.00 -6.70 3.84
C LEU A 68 17.98 -7.88 3.70
N GLU A 69 18.82 -8.10 4.70
CA GLU A 69 19.84 -9.16 4.70
C GLU A 69 19.29 -10.49 5.17
N ARG A 70 18.59 -10.48 6.31
CA ARG A 70 18.12 -11.70 6.99
C ARG A 70 16.71 -11.52 7.52
N ALA A 71 15.99 -12.63 7.65
CA ALA A 71 14.70 -12.72 8.31
C ALA A 71 14.77 -13.68 9.50
N GLU A 72 14.06 -13.35 10.57
CA GLU A 72 13.89 -14.18 11.76
C GLU A 72 12.40 -14.41 11.97
N LYS A 73 12.00 -15.66 12.23
CA LYS A 73 10.60 -15.96 12.53
C LYS A 73 10.27 -15.47 13.95
N ILE A 74 9.16 -14.75 14.08
CA ILE A 74 8.58 -14.34 15.35
C ILE A 74 7.45 -15.31 15.68
N GLU A 75 7.50 -15.91 16.87
CA GLU A 75 6.41 -16.73 17.40
C GLU A 75 5.40 -15.82 18.08
N LEU A 76 4.19 -15.76 17.53
CA LEU A 76 3.06 -15.03 18.09
C LEU A 76 1.96 -16.00 18.55
N PRO A 77 1.20 -15.67 19.60
CA PRO A 77 -0.01 -16.41 19.96
C PRO A 77 -0.97 -16.56 18.78
N SER A 78 -1.58 -17.73 18.64
CA SER A 78 -2.42 -18.11 17.49
C SER A 78 -3.72 -17.31 17.34
N GLU A 79 -4.18 -16.63 18.40
CA GLU A 79 -5.48 -15.95 18.44
C GLU A 79 -5.38 -14.42 18.47
N MET A 80 -4.26 -13.85 17.98
CA MET A 80 -4.13 -12.40 17.92
C MET A 80 -4.89 -11.82 16.72
N ASN A 81 -5.55 -10.68 16.94
CA ASN A 81 -6.10 -9.86 15.86
C ASN A 81 -5.01 -9.02 15.19
N ALA A 82 -5.30 -8.46 14.01
CA ALA A 82 -4.33 -7.70 13.23
C ALA A 82 -3.75 -6.50 13.97
N GLU A 83 -4.56 -5.81 14.79
CA GLU A 83 -4.11 -4.67 15.59
C GLU A 83 -3.08 -5.08 16.64
N SER A 84 -3.33 -6.15 17.38
CA SER A 84 -2.41 -6.67 18.38
C SER A 84 -1.11 -7.15 17.75
N ILE A 85 -1.19 -7.80 16.58
CA ILE A 85 -0.01 -8.24 15.82
C ILE A 85 0.81 -7.02 15.38
N LEU A 86 0.17 -6.00 14.81
CA LEU A 86 0.85 -4.76 14.39
C LEU A 86 1.53 -4.06 15.57
N LYS A 87 0.89 -4.02 16.74
CA LYS A 87 1.49 -3.47 17.96
C LYS A 87 2.76 -4.22 18.34
N VAL A 88 2.71 -5.55 18.39
CA VAL A 88 3.90 -6.36 18.70
C VAL A 88 5.00 -6.15 17.66
N LEU A 89 4.68 -6.14 16.37
CA LEU A 89 5.66 -5.90 15.30
C LEU A 89 6.25 -4.49 15.34
N GLY A 90 5.44 -3.48 15.68
CA GLY A 90 5.89 -2.10 15.84
C GLY A 90 6.81 -1.94 17.05
N GLU A 91 6.46 -2.52 18.20
CA GLU A 91 7.30 -2.56 19.40
C GLU A 91 8.61 -3.31 19.12
N ASP A 92 8.53 -4.44 18.42
CA ASP A 92 9.69 -5.23 18.02
C ASP A 92 10.65 -4.43 17.13
N LEU A 93 10.11 -3.76 16.11
CA LEU A 93 10.89 -2.92 15.21
C LEU A 93 11.54 -1.74 15.96
N ALA A 94 10.81 -1.13 16.88
CA ALA A 94 11.33 -0.06 17.73
C ALA A 94 12.49 -0.55 18.62
N GLN A 95 12.36 -1.74 19.21
CA GLN A 95 13.34 -2.31 20.15
C GLN A 95 14.57 -2.94 19.47
N THR A 96 14.48 -3.26 18.18
CA THR A 96 15.55 -4.00 17.50
C THR A 96 16.27 -3.16 16.46
N TYR A 97 15.54 -2.41 15.65
CA TYR A 97 16.14 -1.58 14.60
C TYR A 97 16.33 -0.14 15.06
N PHE A 98 15.34 0.45 15.73
CA PHE A 98 15.40 1.85 16.15
C PHE A 98 15.92 2.07 17.57
N ALA A 99 16.28 1.02 18.32
CA ALA A 99 16.60 1.15 19.74
C ALA A 99 17.72 2.16 20.05
N GLU A 100 18.74 2.19 19.19
CA GLU A 100 19.89 3.07 19.31
C GLU A 100 20.22 3.71 17.97
N ASN A 101 20.65 4.97 18.00
CA ASN A 101 21.20 5.65 16.82
C ASN A 101 22.62 5.13 16.50
N PRO A 102 23.23 5.51 15.36
CA PRO A 102 24.58 5.07 15.00
C PRO A 102 25.69 5.46 16.00
N SER A 103 25.42 6.42 16.90
CA SER A 103 26.35 6.81 17.97
C SER A 103 26.19 5.97 19.25
N GLY A 104 25.25 5.01 19.27
CA GLY A 104 24.95 4.16 20.43
C GLY A 104 24.04 4.82 21.47
N GLU A 105 23.42 5.95 21.13
CA GLU A 105 22.48 6.61 22.03
C GLU A 105 21.08 6.04 21.84
N LYS A 106 20.39 5.75 22.95
CA LYS A 106 19.02 5.25 22.92
C LYS A 106 18.08 6.27 22.28
N THR A 107 17.28 5.83 21.32
CA THR A 107 16.24 6.66 20.73
C THR A 107 14.92 6.52 21.51
N GLY A 108 13.98 7.41 21.22
CA GLY A 108 12.59 7.33 21.69
C GLY A 108 11.61 6.93 20.59
N ILE A 109 12.09 6.28 19.52
CA ILE A 109 11.27 5.99 18.34
C ILE A 109 10.28 4.86 18.66
N GLY A 110 9.00 5.06 18.32
CA GLY A 110 7.93 4.09 18.52
C GLY A 110 6.89 4.11 17.40
N PHE A 111 5.94 3.19 17.46
CA PHE A 111 4.87 3.06 16.47
C PHE A 111 3.51 2.94 17.15
N ASP A 112 2.64 3.91 16.91
CA ASP A 112 1.26 3.88 17.37
C ASP A 112 0.35 3.42 16.23
N ILE A 113 -0.46 2.39 16.48
CA ILE A 113 -1.51 1.96 15.54
C ILE A 113 -2.73 2.84 15.78
N LEU A 114 -3.00 3.76 14.85
CA LEU A 114 -4.08 4.74 15.01
C LEU A 114 -5.44 4.18 14.61
N THR A 115 -5.49 3.47 13.48
CA THR A 115 -6.71 2.80 13.00
C THR A 115 -6.36 1.69 12.03
N ILE A 116 -7.24 0.69 11.96
CA ILE A 116 -7.30 -0.30 10.89
C ILE A 116 -8.70 -0.25 10.31
N SER A 117 -8.78 0.02 9.02
CA SER A 117 -10.04 0.03 8.29
C SER A 117 -10.14 -1.21 7.41
N GLU A 118 -11.26 -1.91 7.53
CA GLU A 118 -11.60 -3.03 6.67
C GLU A 118 -12.47 -2.55 5.52
N ILE A 119 -12.07 -2.90 4.30
CA ILE A 119 -12.77 -2.56 3.06
C ILE A 119 -13.25 -3.87 2.46
N GLU A 120 -14.56 -4.08 2.53
CA GLU A 120 -15.22 -5.26 1.95
C GLU A 120 -15.22 -5.19 0.42
N SER A 121 -14.86 -6.30 -0.21
CA SER A 121 -14.92 -6.46 -1.67
C SER A 121 -15.39 -7.87 -2.03
N ALA A 122 -15.81 -8.06 -3.28
CA ALA A 122 -16.17 -9.38 -3.78
C ALA A 122 -14.91 -10.27 -3.77
N GLY A 123 -14.82 -11.17 -2.79
CA GLY A 123 -13.76 -12.18 -2.69
C GLY A 123 -12.91 -12.11 -1.43
N ARG A 124 -12.77 -10.95 -0.77
CA ARG A 124 -12.14 -10.81 0.56
C ARG A 124 -12.27 -9.38 1.12
N SER A 125 -12.03 -9.24 2.42
CA SER A 125 -11.80 -7.96 3.10
C SER A 125 -10.35 -7.50 2.89
N TYR A 126 -10.16 -6.21 2.65
CA TYR A 126 -8.85 -5.55 2.57
C TYR A 126 -8.60 -4.72 3.82
N ARG A 127 -7.40 -4.81 4.40
CA ARG A 127 -7.04 -4.09 5.62
C ARG A 127 -6.12 -2.92 5.30
N VAL A 128 -6.53 -1.70 5.65
CA VAL A 128 -5.69 -0.50 5.54
C VAL A 128 -5.41 0.04 6.93
N ALA A 129 -4.13 0.08 7.33
CA ALA A 129 -3.71 0.62 8.62
C ALA A 129 -3.16 2.05 8.48
N VAL A 130 -3.51 2.89 9.45
CA VAL A 130 -2.83 4.17 9.67
C VAL A 130 -1.96 4.00 10.91
N ILE A 131 -0.66 4.21 10.74
CA ILE A 131 0.36 4.00 11.76
C ILE A 131 1.12 5.30 11.93
N ASN A 132 1.35 5.74 13.17
CA ASN A 132 2.16 6.91 13.47
C ASN A 132 3.52 6.49 14.00
N MET A 133 4.59 6.91 13.32
CA MET A 133 5.94 6.86 13.87
C MET A 133 6.10 8.02 14.86
N VAL A 134 6.26 7.70 16.14
CA VAL A 134 6.55 8.65 17.21
C VAL A 134 8.06 8.80 17.31
N ASP A 135 8.57 9.99 17.12
CA ASP A 135 10.01 10.31 17.13
C ASP A 135 10.24 11.77 17.53
N GLN A 136 10.07 12.07 18.82
CA GLN A 136 10.05 13.44 19.35
C GLN A 136 11.37 14.21 19.19
N LYS A 137 12.48 13.50 18.98
CA LYS A 137 13.81 14.09 18.82
C LYS A 137 14.28 14.12 17.36
N GLU A 138 13.44 13.65 16.45
CA GLU A 138 13.76 13.52 15.04
C GLU A 138 14.95 12.58 14.76
N ASP A 139 15.18 11.61 15.64
CA ASP A 139 16.28 10.65 15.52
C ASP A 139 16.12 9.80 14.25
N ALA A 140 14.89 9.44 13.88
CA ALA A 140 14.59 8.64 12.69
C ALA A 140 15.04 9.38 11.43
N LEU A 141 14.63 10.64 11.29
CA LEU A 141 14.97 11.46 10.12
C LEU A 141 16.47 11.75 10.05
N HIS A 142 17.10 12.06 11.18
CA HIS A 142 18.51 12.43 11.25
C HIS A 142 19.50 11.27 11.17
N HIS A 143 19.06 10.04 11.43
CA HIS A 143 19.99 8.91 11.52
C HIS A 143 19.63 7.71 10.65
N PHE A 144 18.34 7.42 10.47
CA PHE A 144 17.90 6.23 9.76
C PHE A 144 17.55 6.56 8.31
N PHE A 145 16.82 7.65 8.09
CA PHE A 145 16.42 8.10 6.75
C PHE A 145 17.48 8.91 6.00
N GLN A 146 18.72 8.99 6.50
CA GLN A 146 19.77 9.80 5.88
C GLN A 146 20.30 9.19 4.59
N GLY A 147 20.27 9.99 3.53
CA GLY A 147 20.73 9.61 2.20
C GLY A 147 19.87 8.53 1.54
N SER A 148 20.13 8.25 0.26
CA SER A 148 19.36 7.27 -0.50
C SER A 148 19.43 5.87 0.12
N TYR A 149 20.60 5.50 0.63
CA TYR A 149 20.86 4.21 1.27
C TYR A 149 20.06 4.04 2.56
N GLY A 150 20.19 4.98 3.50
CA GLY A 150 19.48 4.94 4.79
C GLY A 150 17.98 4.98 4.60
N GLY A 151 17.51 5.87 3.72
CA GLY A 151 16.10 5.93 3.34
C GLY A 151 15.57 4.60 2.83
N GLN A 152 16.26 3.98 1.87
CA GLN A 152 15.80 2.73 1.25
C GLN A 152 15.76 1.56 2.24
N VAL A 153 16.81 1.35 3.05
CA VAL A 153 16.81 0.27 4.04
C VAL A 153 15.73 0.50 5.10
N THR A 154 15.59 1.73 5.60
CA THR A 154 14.57 2.08 6.60
C THR A 154 13.16 1.88 6.03
N PHE A 155 12.93 2.24 4.77
CA PHE A 155 11.67 1.98 4.09
C PHE A 155 11.34 0.49 4.07
N TYR A 156 12.27 -0.36 3.64
CA TYR A 156 12.04 -1.81 3.63
C TYR A 156 11.85 -2.38 5.03
N MET A 157 12.63 -1.93 6.02
CA MET A 157 12.50 -2.36 7.41
C MET A 157 11.10 -2.10 7.95
N ILE A 158 10.55 -0.89 7.76
CA ILE A 158 9.21 -0.54 8.22
C ILE A 158 8.15 -1.29 7.40
N ALA A 159 8.18 -1.15 6.07
CA ALA A 159 7.11 -1.66 5.21
C ALA A 159 7.06 -3.20 5.19
N ALA A 160 8.19 -3.90 5.14
CA ALA A 160 8.19 -5.36 5.18
C ALA A 160 7.72 -5.88 6.54
N THR A 161 8.16 -5.26 7.64
CA THR A 161 7.81 -5.68 9.00
C THR A 161 6.35 -5.40 9.33
N LEU A 162 5.85 -4.19 9.07
CA LEU A 162 4.47 -3.84 9.47
C LEU A 162 3.42 -4.39 8.49
N MET A 163 3.76 -4.53 7.20
CA MET A 163 2.79 -5.07 6.24
C MET A 163 2.82 -6.60 6.16
N GLN A 164 3.93 -7.24 6.52
CA GLN A 164 4.16 -8.68 6.34
C GLN A 164 3.77 -9.13 4.91
N ALA A 165 4.26 -8.36 3.92
CA ALA A 165 3.85 -8.43 2.51
C ALA A 165 4.15 -9.75 1.79
N GLN A 166 4.92 -10.64 2.42
CA GLN A 166 5.17 -11.99 1.95
C GLN A 166 3.98 -12.94 2.19
N ASN A 167 3.13 -12.65 3.18
CA ASN A 167 2.00 -13.49 3.55
C ASN A 167 0.84 -13.32 2.55
N HIS A 168 0.00 -14.34 2.43
CA HIS A 168 -1.20 -14.30 1.57
C HIS A 168 -2.41 -14.76 2.39
N PRO A 169 -3.30 -13.84 2.81
CA PRO A 169 -3.20 -12.39 2.63
C PRO A 169 -2.06 -11.74 3.47
N PRO A 170 -1.56 -10.55 3.09
CA PRO A 170 -0.62 -9.79 3.93
C PRO A 170 -1.31 -9.34 5.22
N LEU A 171 -0.54 -8.98 6.25
CA LEU A 171 -1.13 -8.48 7.51
C LEU A 171 -1.98 -7.23 7.28
N VAL A 172 -1.47 -6.30 6.46
CA VAL A 172 -2.25 -5.18 5.92
C VAL A 172 -2.02 -5.04 4.42
N ASP A 173 -3.10 -4.71 3.70
CA ASP A 173 -3.14 -4.49 2.26
C ASP A 173 -2.77 -3.06 1.87
N GLY A 174 -2.79 -2.14 2.84
CA GLY A 174 -2.32 -0.78 2.69
C GLY A 174 -1.83 -0.23 4.01
N MET A 175 -0.78 0.58 3.98
CA MET A 175 -0.26 1.28 5.15
C MET A 175 -0.10 2.76 4.82
N ILE A 176 -0.69 3.61 5.65
CA ILE A 176 -0.41 5.04 5.69
C ILE A 176 0.48 5.28 6.90
N LEU A 177 1.71 5.73 6.66
CA LEU A 177 2.63 6.08 7.72
C LEU A 177 2.53 7.59 7.98
N GLN A 178 2.30 7.96 9.23
CA GLN A 178 2.39 9.32 9.75
C GLN A 178 3.69 9.48 10.54
N TYR A 179 4.12 10.72 10.71
CA TYR A 179 5.31 11.07 11.48
C TYR A 179 4.94 12.14 12.51
N ASN A 180 5.10 11.83 13.80
CA ASN A 180 4.70 12.69 14.92
C ASN A 180 3.27 13.25 14.82
N GLY A 181 2.34 12.45 14.31
CA GLY A 181 0.92 12.80 14.15
C GLY A 181 0.60 13.58 12.87
N GLU A 182 1.58 13.85 12.01
CA GLU A 182 1.42 14.56 10.75
C GLU A 182 1.70 13.67 9.53
N ALA A 183 1.41 14.19 8.34
CA ALA A 183 1.78 13.50 7.10
C ALA A 183 3.31 13.30 7.05
N PHE A 184 3.74 12.10 6.63
CA PHE A 184 5.17 11.80 6.55
C PHE A 184 5.89 12.80 5.64
N PRO A 185 7.05 13.35 6.08
CA PRO A 185 7.78 14.32 5.28
C PRO A 185 8.23 13.72 3.95
N LYS A 186 8.37 14.56 2.93
CA LYS A 186 8.92 14.12 1.65
C LYS A 186 10.40 13.80 1.85
N LEU A 187 10.78 12.59 1.47
CA LEU A 187 12.17 12.13 1.46
C LEU A 187 12.59 11.81 0.02
N ASP A 188 13.89 11.92 -0.24
CA ASP A 188 14.43 11.49 -1.51
C ASP A 188 14.43 9.96 -1.61
N HIS A 189 14.15 9.44 -2.81
CA HIS A 189 14.26 8.01 -3.17
C HIS A 189 13.29 7.02 -2.52
N ILE A 190 12.53 7.41 -1.50
CA ILE A 190 11.46 6.61 -0.93
C ILE A 190 10.17 7.41 -0.86
N ASN A 191 9.04 6.71 -0.76
CA ASN A 191 7.75 7.37 -0.70
C ASN A 191 6.85 6.78 0.38
N PHE A 192 6.76 7.48 1.51
CA PHE A 192 5.72 7.30 2.53
C PHE A 192 4.58 8.33 2.40
N GLN A 193 4.62 9.21 1.40
CA GLN A 193 3.53 10.14 1.12
C GLN A 193 2.39 9.39 0.42
N GLY A 194 1.46 8.87 1.22
CA GLY A 194 0.27 8.17 0.76
C GLY A 194 0.19 6.73 1.28
N ILE A 195 -0.41 5.85 0.47
CA ILE A 195 -0.62 4.45 0.82
C ILE A 195 0.54 3.62 0.26
N VAL A 196 1.31 2.99 1.15
CA VAL A 196 2.24 1.92 0.80
C VAL A 196 1.44 0.64 0.60
N VAL A 197 1.71 -0.08 -0.49
CA VAL A 197 1.03 -1.33 -0.84
C VAL A 197 2.01 -2.52 -0.83
N PRO A 198 1.57 -3.75 -0.50
CA PRO A 198 2.44 -4.92 -0.34
C PRO A 198 3.35 -5.20 -1.53
N GLY A 199 2.85 -4.95 -2.76
CA GLY A 199 3.61 -5.17 -3.99
C GLY A 199 4.93 -4.39 -4.08
N THR A 200 5.07 -3.29 -3.33
CA THR A 200 6.31 -2.50 -3.30
C THR A 200 7.45 -3.18 -2.55
N VAL A 201 7.16 -4.13 -1.65
CA VAL A 201 8.16 -4.76 -0.76
C VAL A 201 8.10 -6.29 -0.75
N SER A 202 7.04 -6.91 -1.27
CA SER A 202 6.83 -8.37 -1.21
C SER A 202 7.98 -9.17 -1.84
N ALA A 203 8.51 -8.74 -2.99
CA ALA A 203 9.62 -9.44 -3.65
C ALA A 203 10.90 -9.44 -2.80
N MET A 204 11.20 -8.32 -2.14
CA MET A 204 12.34 -8.19 -1.24
C MET A 204 12.16 -9.05 0.01
N ALA A 205 10.98 -8.95 0.67
CA ALA A 205 10.68 -9.75 1.86
C ALA A 205 10.77 -11.27 1.58
N LYS A 206 10.17 -11.73 0.47
CA LYS A 206 10.21 -13.15 0.06
C LYS A 206 11.63 -13.62 -0.24
N SER A 207 12.42 -12.85 -0.98
CA SER A 207 13.80 -13.24 -1.32
C SER A 207 14.70 -13.31 -0.08
N THR A 208 14.51 -12.42 0.88
CA THR A 208 15.25 -12.44 2.15
C THR A 208 14.85 -13.63 3.03
N ILE A 209 13.57 -13.96 3.11
CA ILE A 209 13.11 -15.17 3.82
C ILE A 209 13.67 -16.43 3.16
N TYR A 210 13.58 -16.54 1.83
CA TYR A 210 14.13 -17.68 1.09
C TYR A 210 15.63 -17.88 1.38
N ARG A 211 16.44 -16.81 1.33
CA ARG A 211 17.86 -16.86 1.67
C ARG A 211 18.11 -17.26 3.13
N SER A 212 17.24 -16.86 4.05
CA SER A 212 17.41 -17.11 5.49
C SER A 212 17.10 -18.54 5.92
N PHE A 213 16.22 -19.25 5.19
CA PHE A 213 15.71 -20.56 5.63
C PHE A 213 15.89 -21.68 4.60
N GLU A 214 15.97 -21.37 3.32
CA GLU A 214 15.95 -22.38 2.24
C GLU A 214 17.28 -22.50 1.48
N ASN A 215 18.20 -21.54 1.66
CA ASN A 215 19.54 -21.58 1.07
C ASN A 215 20.58 -20.83 1.95
N PRO A 216 20.87 -21.33 3.16
CA PRO A 216 21.67 -20.63 4.18
C PRO A 216 23.18 -20.56 3.86
#